data_AF-A0A963HCW4-F1
#
_entry.id   AF-A0A963HCW4-F1
#
_cell.length_a   1.000
_cell.length_b   1.000
_cell.length_c   1.000
_cell.angle_alpha   90.00
_cell.angle_beta   90.00
_cell.angle_gamma   90.00
#
_symmetry.space_group_name_H-M   'P 1'
#
loop_
_entity.id
_entity.type
_entity.pdbx_description
1 polymer ?
#
loop_
_entity_poly.entity_id
_entity_poly.type
_entity_poly.pdbx_seq_one_letter_code
_entity_poly.pdbx_strand_id
1 'polypeptide(L)'
;MRFRWLAYSAWHRQILRSNTMKAPKILPWVANKTGIREELALKLWRRAAGEAEAMTGCNDSSDYYRLAVERFIDLAEAEGNCSLVRDTPSVTCVFWLWRHQNRISSMNLVAVQNVVRLWQTGVNKVLRVATHSV
;
A
#
# COMPACT_ATOMS: atom_id res chain seq x y z
N MET A 1 24.69 12.62 7.84
CA MET A 1 23.76 13.73 7.54
C MET A 1 23.29 13.75 6.07
N ARG A 2 22.82 12.61 5.52
CA ARG A 2 22.45 12.49 4.09
C ARG A 2 20.97 12.14 3.84
N PHE A 3 20.25 11.70 4.89
CA PHE A 3 18.83 11.34 4.83
C PHE A 3 17.87 12.54 4.77
N ARG A 4 18.21 13.65 5.43
CA ARG A 4 17.36 14.85 5.46
C ARG A 4 17.27 15.56 4.10
N TRP A 5 18.30 15.42 3.27
CA TRP A 5 18.38 16.00 1.92
C TRP A 5 17.54 15.23 0.87
N LEU A 6 17.46 13.90 0.98
CA LEU A 6 16.60 13.08 0.11
C LEU A 6 15.11 13.33 0.39
N ALA A 7 14.74 13.48 1.65
CA ALA A 7 13.37 13.86 2.03
C ALA A 7 13.00 15.25 1.51
N TYR A 8 13.90 16.23 1.59
CA TYR A 8 13.66 17.59 1.10
C TYR A 8 13.53 17.67 -0.43
N SER A 9 14.36 16.92 -1.16
CA SER A 9 14.30 16.87 -2.64
C SER A 9 13.15 16.03 -3.18
N ALA A 10 12.71 14.99 -2.45
CA ALA A 10 11.46 14.30 -2.72
C ALA A 10 10.24 15.21 -2.47
N TRP A 11 10.24 15.96 -1.37
CA TRP A 11 9.21 16.96 -1.05
C TRP A 11 9.13 18.07 -2.11
N HIS A 12 10.27 18.61 -2.56
CA HIS A 12 10.30 19.66 -3.58
C HIS A 12 9.82 19.16 -4.95
N ARG A 13 10.14 17.92 -5.32
CA ARG A 13 9.57 17.26 -6.51
C ARG A 13 8.07 17.02 -6.36
N GLN A 14 7.60 16.63 -5.18
CA GLN A 14 6.18 16.47 -4.87
C GLN A 14 5.43 17.81 -5.00
N ILE A 15 6.04 18.92 -4.56
CA ILE A 15 5.49 20.28 -4.66
C ILE A 15 5.46 20.76 -6.12
N LEU A 16 6.51 20.57 -6.91
CA LEU A 16 6.51 20.92 -8.34
C LEU A 16 5.52 20.06 -9.14
N ARG A 17 5.35 18.79 -8.78
CA ARG A 17 4.34 17.87 -9.33
C ARG A 17 2.92 18.17 -8.82
N SER A 18 2.78 18.89 -7.71
CA SER A 18 1.49 19.29 -7.13
C SER A 18 0.71 20.31 -7.98
N ASN A 19 1.40 20.98 -8.92
CA ASN A 19 0.80 21.86 -9.92
C ASN A 19 0.33 21.13 -11.19
N THR A 20 0.73 19.87 -11.41
CA THR A 20 0.44 19.15 -12.67
C THR A 20 -0.59 18.04 -12.55
N MET A 21 -0.85 17.54 -11.34
CA MET A 21 -1.88 16.51 -11.15
C MET A 21 -3.28 17.11 -11.09
N LYS A 22 -4.11 16.78 -12.08
CA LYS A 22 -5.53 17.15 -12.09
C LYS A 22 -6.22 16.48 -10.90
N ALA A 23 -6.88 17.30 -10.09
CA ALA A 23 -7.74 16.81 -9.03
C ALA A 23 -8.87 15.98 -9.63
N PRO A 24 -9.24 14.85 -9.00
CA PRO A 24 -10.31 14.01 -9.49
C PRO A 24 -11.65 14.70 -9.22
N LYS A 25 -12.62 14.51 -10.12
CA LYS A 25 -13.96 15.11 -9.98
C LYS A 25 -14.72 14.67 -8.72
N ILE A 26 -14.29 13.56 -8.10
CA ILE A 26 -14.86 13.04 -6.85
C ILE A 26 -14.41 13.84 -5.62
N LEU A 27 -13.36 14.66 -5.73
CA LEU A 27 -12.74 15.35 -4.59
C LEU A 27 -13.74 16.21 -3.80
N PRO A 28 -14.57 17.08 -4.41
CA PRO A 28 -15.54 17.88 -3.66
C PRO A 28 -16.58 17.02 -2.93
N TRP A 29 -17.01 15.92 -3.55
CA TRP A 29 -17.96 14.99 -2.94
C TRP A 29 -17.36 14.31 -1.70
N VAL A 30 -16.12 13.82 -1.78
CA VAL A 30 -15.43 13.21 -0.63
C VAL A 30 -15.21 14.24 0.47
N ALA A 31 -14.76 15.45 0.13
CA ALA A 31 -14.52 16.52 1.10
C ALA A 31 -15.80 16.85 1.90
N ASN A 32 -16.93 16.98 1.21
CA ASN A 32 -18.23 17.22 1.83
C ASN A 32 -18.67 16.02 2.70
N LYS A 33 -18.52 14.79 2.18
CA LYS A 33 -18.91 13.57 2.90
C LYS A 33 -18.13 13.38 4.20
N THR A 34 -16.83 13.68 4.23
CA THR A 34 -15.97 13.48 5.40
C THR A 34 -15.85 14.74 6.27
N GLY A 35 -16.45 15.86 5.88
CA GLY A 35 -16.42 17.12 6.63
C GLY A 35 -15.06 17.82 6.61
N ILE A 36 -14.15 17.46 5.70
CA ILE A 36 -12.83 18.07 5.59
C ILE A 36 -12.84 19.26 4.62
N ARG A 37 -11.97 20.24 4.88
CA ARG A 37 -11.77 21.39 3.98
C ARG A 37 -11.23 20.93 2.63
N GLU A 38 -11.66 21.58 1.55
CA GLU A 38 -11.25 21.23 0.18
C GLU A 38 -9.73 21.31 -0.03
N GLU A 39 -9.05 22.28 0.59
CA GLU A 39 -7.59 22.37 0.58
C GLU A 39 -6.91 21.15 1.22
N LEU A 40 -7.51 20.61 2.29
CA LEU A 40 -7.00 19.41 2.96
C LEU A 40 -7.25 18.18 2.08
N ALA A 41 -8.44 18.06 1.49
CA ALA A 41 -8.75 17.00 0.52
C ALA A 41 -7.75 16.98 -0.64
N LEU A 42 -7.37 18.15 -1.18
CA LEU A 42 -6.36 18.25 -2.23
C LEU A 42 -4.97 17.80 -1.76
N LYS A 43 -4.57 18.10 -0.52
CA LYS A 43 -3.31 17.61 0.05
C LYS A 43 -3.32 16.09 0.22
N LEU A 44 -4.43 15.52 0.70
CA LEU A 44 -4.59 14.07 0.86
C LEU A 44 -4.60 13.35 -0.49
N TRP A 45 -5.24 13.92 -1.51
CA TRP A 45 -5.21 13.39 -2.87
C TRP A 45 -3.77 13.30 -3.41
N ARG A 46 -2.98 14.37 -3.28
CA ARG A 46 -1.57 14.39 -3.72
C ARG A 46 -0.73 13.35 -3.00
N ARG A 47 -0.99 13.12 -1.72
CA ARG A 47 -0.34 12.06 -0.94
C ARG A 47 -0.74 10.67 -1.45
N ALA A 48 -2.04 10.42 -1.56
CA ALA A 48 -2.60 9.15 -2.02
C ALA A 48 -2.07 8.73 -3.40
N ALA A 49 -2.04 9.68 -4.34
CA ALA A 49 -1.49 9.47 -5.66
C ALA A 49 0.02 9.20 -5.66
N GLY A 50 0.80 9.89 -4.82
CA GLY A 50 2.23 9.57 -4.66
C GLY A 50 2.46 8.17 -4.09
N GLU A 51 1.62 7.73 -3.14
CA GLU A 51 1.66 6.38 -2.60
C GLU A 51 1.27 5.33 -3.65
N ALA A 52 0.26 5.62 -4.50
CA ALA A 52 -0.13 4.75 -5.60
C ALA A 52 0.98 4.61 -6.66
N GLU A 53 1.60 5.72 -7.09
CA GLU A 53 2.71 5.71 -8.05
C GLU A 53 3.89 4.89 -7.54
N ALA A 54 4.20 4.97 -6.24
CA ALA A 54 5.26 4.19 -5.63
C ALA A 54 4.99 2.67 -5.69
N MET A 55 3.71 2.25 -5.70
CA MET A 55 3.34 0.84 -5.77
C MET A 55 3.20 0.31 -7.20
N THR A 56 2.65 1.10 -8.11
CA THR A 56 2.44 0.69 -9.51
C THR A 56 3.68 0.91 -10.37
N GLY A 57 4.56 1.85 -10.00
CA GLY A 57 5.68 2.29 -10.82
C GLY A 57 5.28 3.15 -12.04
N CYS A 58 3.99 3.45 -12.21
CA CYS A 58 3.44 4.26 -13.30
C CYS A 58 2.28 5.15 -12.81
N ASN A 59 2.02 6.26 -13.50
CA ASN A 59 1.04 7.28 -13.09
C ASN A 59 -0.15 7.44 -14.05
N ASP A 60 -0.31 6.51 -14.99
CA ASP A 60 -1.30 6.55 -16.07
C ASP A 60 -2.10 5.23 -16.21
N SER A 61 -1.80 4.21 -15.40
CA SER A 61 -2.51 2.93 -15.43
C SER A 61 -3.85 2.98 -14.71
N SER A 62 -4.76 2.08 -15.10
CA SER A 62 -6.03 1.89 -14.38
C SER A 62 -5.81 1.51 -12.91
N ASP A 63 -4.81 0.65 -12.63
CA ASP A 63 -4.45 0.27 -11.27
C ASP A 63 -3.96 1.46 -10.44
N TYR A 64 -3.20 2.37 -11.04
CA TYR A 64 -2.77 3.59 -10.37
C TYR A 64 -3.95 4.45 -9.91
N TYR A 65 -4.91 4.72 -10.81
CA TYR A 65 -6.07 5.53 -10.46
C TYR A 65 -6.96 4.85 -9.42
N ARG A 66 -7.16 3.54 -9.53
CA ARG A 66 -7.90 2.75 -8.55
C ARG A 66 -7.26 2.86 -7.16
N LEU A 67 -5.95 2.62 -7.08
CA LEU A 67 -5.17 2.74 -5.86
C LEU A 67 -5.20 4.15 -5.25
N ALA A 68 -5.02 5.17 -6.08
CA ALA A 68 -5.03 6.55 -5.63
C ALA A 68 -6.39 6.95 -5.03
N VAL A 69 -7.49 6.51 -5.63
CA VAL A 69 -8.85 6.78 -5.13
C VAL A 69 -9.12 6.03 -3.83
N GLU A 70 -8.83 4.73 -3.77
CA GLU A 70 -8.97 3.92 -2.55
C GLU A 70 -8.19 4.57 -1.40
N ARG A 71 -6.94 4.96 -1.66
CA ARG A 71 -6.08 5.58 -0.64
C ARG A 71 -6.57 6.95 -0.21
N PHE A 72 -7.06 7.75 -1.14
CA PHE A 72 -7.60 9.07 -0.84
C PHE A 72 -8.82 8.99 0.08
N ILE A 73 -9.72 8.04 -0.16
CA ILE A 73 -10.90 7.81 0.69
C ILE A 73 -10.47 7.43 2.11
N ASP A 74 -9.56 6.46 2.25
CA ASP A 74 -9.05 6.03 3.56
C ASP A 74 -8.43 7.19 4.36
N LEU A 75 -7.63 8.04 3.69
CA LEU A 75 -7.02 9.21 4.32
C LEU A 75 -8.07 10.27 4.70
N ALA A 76 -9.06 10.51 3.85
CA ALA A 76 -10.11 11.49 4.09
C ALA A 76 -11.05 11.07 5.23
N GLU A 77 -11.38 9.79 5.33
CA GLU A 77 -12.17 9.23 6.42
C GLU A 77 -11.39 9.26 7.74
N ALA A 78 -10.09 8.95 7.71
CA ALA A 78 -9.24 9.05 8.89
C ALA A 78 -9.16 10.48 9.44
N GLU A 79 -8.96 11.49 8.57
CA GLU A 79 -8.91 12.90 8.99
C GLU A 79 -10.29 13.43 9.42
N GLY A 80 -11.37 13.05 8.72
CA GLY A 80 -12.74 13.41 9.08
C GLY A 80 -13.15 12.87 10.46
N ASN A 81 -12.83 11.61 10.74
CA ASN A 81 -13.14 10.97 12.03
C ASN A 81 -12.23 11.45 13.16
N CYS A 82 -10.94 11.73 12.88
CA CYS A 82 -9.99 12.27 13.87
C CYS A 82 -10.36 13.67 14.38
N SER A 83 -11.25 14.41 13.70
CA SER A 83 -11.73 15.70 14.22
C SER A 83 -12.46 15.58 15.57
N LEU A 84 -12.88 14.37 15.97
CA LEU A 84 -13.53 14.10 17.27
C LEU A 84 -12.61 13.41 18.29
N VAL A 85 -11.54 12.71 17.87
CA VAL A 85 -10.64 11.97 18.77
C VAL A 85 -9.23 11.95 18.17
N ARG A 86 -8.38 12.86 18.63
CA ARG A 86 -6.95 12.86 18.29
C ARG A 86 -6.24 11.87 19.23
N ASP A 87 -5.83 10.72 18.71
CA ASP A 87 -4.61 9.96 19.07
C ASP A 87 -4.70 8.48 18.64
N THR A 88 -4.54 8.19 17.35
CA THR A 88 -4.04 6.85 16.94
C THR A 88 -3.09 6.97 15.75
N PRO A 89 -1.85 6.45 15.83
CA PRO A 89 -0.88 6.50 14.74
C PRO A 89 -1.17 5.43 13.68
N SER A 90 -1.15 5.83 12.41
CA SER A 90 -0.76 5.06 11.20
C SER A 90 -1.30 3.64 10.92
N VAL A 91 -2.25 3.09 11.68
CA VAL A 91 -2.82 1.73 11.44
C VAL A 91 -3.46 1.60 10.04
N THR A 92 -4.05 2.67 9.52
CA THR A 92 -4.66 2.71 8.17
C THR A 92 -3.63 2.54 7.04
N CYS A 93 -2.36 2.87 7.24
CA CYS A 93 -1.32 2.68 6.22
C CYS A 93 -1.07 1.19 5.97
N VAL A 94 -0.97 0.41 7.05
CA VAL A 94 -0.69 -1.02 6.98
C VAL A 94 -1.91 -1.80 6.50
N PHE A 95 -3.11 -1.39 6.95
CA PHE A 95 -4.37 -2.05 6.59
C PHE A 95 -4.73 -1.89 5.11
N TRP A 96 -4.50 -0.70 4.55
CA TRP A 96 -4.72 -0.46 3.13
C TRP A 96 -3.73 -1.24 2.27
N LEU A 97 -2.44 -1.19 2.61
CA LEU A 97 -1.40 -1.96 1.92
C LEU A 97 -1.73 -3.46 1.94
N TRP A 98 -2.16 -3.96 3.10
CA TRP A 98 -2.59 -5.36 3.27
C TRP A 98 -3.76 -5.74 2.35
N ARG A 99 -4.78 -4.89 2.22
CA ARG A 99 -5.95 -5.15 1.33
C ARG A 99 -5.56 -5.23 -0.15
N HIS A 100 -4.49 -4.57 -0.55
CA HIS A 100 -4.03 -4.55 -1.94
C HIS A 100 -2.97 -5.62 -2.27
N GLN A 101 -2.50 -6.39 -1.27
CA GLN A 101 -1.33 -7.26 -1.39
C GLN A 101 -1.60 -8.60 -2.11
N ASN A 102 -2.08 -8.59 -3.36
CA ASN A 102 -2.26 -9.83 -4.15
C ASN A 102 -0.95 -10.59 -4.39
N ARG A 103 0.20 -9.89 -4.37
CA ARG A 103 1.51 -10.44 -4.79
C ARG A 103 2.34 -11.05 -3.65
N ILE A 104 2.16 -10.64 -2.40
CA ILE A 104 2.97 -11.16 -1.27
C ILE A 104 2.43 -12.51 -0.77
N SER A 105 1.11 -12.70 -0.79
CA SER A 105 0.48 -13.95 -0.35
C SER A 105 0.89 -15.15 -1.23
N SER A 106 1.14 -14.95 -2.52
CA SER A 106 1.58 -16.03 -3.42
C SER A 106 3.02 -16.49 -3.14
N MET A 107 3.90 -15.59 -2.69
CA MET A 107 5.28 -15.94 -2.33
C MET A 107 5.34 -16.90 -1.14
N ASN A 108 4.47 -16.71 -0.15
CA ASN A 108 4.38 -17.59 1.02
C ASN A 108 3.90 -19.00 0.65
N LEU A 109 2.97 -19.11 -0.30
CA LEU A 109 2.47 -20.41 -0.78
C LEU A 109 3.55 -21.21 -1.53
N VAL A 110 4.37 -20.55 -2.34
CA VAL A 110 5.49 -21.20 -3.05
C VAL A 110 6.55 -21.71 -2.05
N ALA A 111 6.85 -20.94 -1.00
CA ALA A 111 7.77 -21.39 0.05
C ALA A 111 7.25 -22.63 0.79
N VAL A 112 5.96 -22.65 1.15
CA VAL A 112 5.31 -23.80 1.79
C VAL A 112 5.35 -25.03 0.87
N GLN A 113 5.05 -24.87 -0.41
CA GLN A 113 5.12 -25.98 -1.38
C GLN A 113 6.52 -26.58 -1.49
N ASN A 114 7.56 -25.75 -1.47
CA ASN A 114 8.94 -26.21 -1.52
C ASN A 114 9.35 -26.97 -0.25
N VAL A 115 8.95 -26.50 0.93
CA VAL A 115 9.20 -27.19 2.21
C VAL A 115 8.50 -28.55 2.27
N VAL A 116 7.23 -28.61 1.82
CA VAL A 116 6.46 -29.87 1.79
C VAL A 116 7.12 -30.90 0.86
N ARG A 117 7.60 -30.48 -0.32
CA ARG A 117 8.32 -31.39 -1.25
C ARG A 117 9.63 -31.89 -0.65
N LEU A 118 10.39 -31.04 0.04
CA LEU A 118 11.63 -31.43 0.72
C LEU A 118 11.36 -32.44 1.83
N TRP A 119 10.32 -32.20 2.64
CA TRP A 119 9.90 -33.10 3.70
C TRP A 119 9.44 -34.47 3.15
N GLN A 120 8.61 -34.49 2.11
CA GLN A 120 8.18 -35.72 1.44
C GLN A 120 9.36 -36.53 0.90
N THR A 121 10.35 -35.84 0.31
CA THR A 121 11.56 -36.48 -0.21
C THR A 121 12.39 -37.09 0.91
N GLY A 122 12.55 -36.39 2.03
CA GLY A 122 13.25 -36.88 3.21
C GLY A 122 12.58 -38.11 3.83
N VAL A 123 11.26 -38.05 4.04
CA VAL A 123 10.48 -39.17 4.58
C VAL A 123 10.54 -40.40 3.66
N ASN A 124 10.38 -40.22 2.35
CA ASN A 124 10.49 -41.32 1.39
C ASN A 124 11.88 -41.95 1.38
N LYS A 125 12.95 -41.17 1.58
CA LYS A 125 14.32 -41.68 1.64
C LYS A 125 14.55 -42.50 2.91
N VAL A 126 14.06 -42.04 4.06
CA VAL A 126 14.15 -42.77 5.34
C VAL A 126 13.36 -44.08 5.29
N LEU A 127 12.13 -44.03 4.76
CA LEU A 127 11.29 -45.23 4.61
C LEU A 127 11.92 -46.27 3.67
N ARG A 128 12.56 -45.84 2.58
CA ARG A 128 13.26 -46.75 1.66
C ARG A 128 14.52 -47.37 2.26
N VAL A 129 15.25 -46.64 3.10
CA VAL A 129 16.42 -47.19 3.81
C VAL A 129 15.98 -48.25 4.82
N ALA A 130 14.88 -48.01 5.55
CA ALA A 130 14.33 -48.97 6.51
C ALA A 130 13.82 -50.26 5.86
N THR A 131 13.38 -50.22 4.59
CA THR A 131 12.93 -51.42 3.87
C THR A 131 14.06 -52.22 3.20
N HIS A 132 15.27 -51.66 3.07
CA HIS A 132 16.45 -52.34 2.51
C HIS A 132 17.41 -52.89 3.58
N SER A 133 17.10 -52.68 4.86
CA SER A 133 17.88 -53.17 6.01
C SER A 133 17.30 -54.44 6.65
N VAL A 134 16.50 -55.22 5.90
CA VAL A 134 15.94 -56.52 6.29
C VAL A 134 16.44 -57.59 5.33
#